data_AF-A0A9E2MHD7-F1
#
_entry.id   AF-A0A9E2MHD7-F1
#
_cell.length_a   1.000
_cell.length_b   1.000
_cell.length_c   1.000
_cell.angle_alpha   90.00
_cell.angle_beta   90.00
_cell.angle_gamma   90.00
#
_symmetry.space_group_name_H-M   'P 1'
#
loop_
_entity.id
_entity.type
_entity.pdbx_description
1 polymer ?
#
loop_
_entity_poly.entity_id
_entity_poly.type
_entity_poly.pdbx_seq_one_letter_code
_entity_poly.pdbx_strand_id
1 'polypeptide(L)'
;MTNKLPLPDQFTYPDLAGKRHLRRYVVAALIIVIVVCSLYIWGAIQHDQEQAIVMATPRSLADVLPTLTPIPTTPPPTATPTLEPCPTDPQDWTLASFSTGGNLKRIDPACVYEGLGRTVAWNLLYYGMGYDALEAAQMLGFDELPHQLAPEVMAMTNQKGPVAIKLAYSEDAPEYVPDFHGWLTDSNGSPDLTFTLRGCFRTYTIVGNETRTWNDDYPVICSVSLDQPEQATVGYGDLVFTSTVLRTRSYFLYGYIGDGDWVLIGRQTEPSFQIKTDPDAPDYKDLSIPFDEILNDQQTLTTFHRVELWNSDWISTTFGLTMRPLTADWQTHTDPAEYRLIEDARKESTSP
;
A
#
# COMPACT_ATOMS: atom_id res chain seq x y z
N MET A 1 -47.96 14.56 2.43
CA MET A 1 -48.20 15.12 1.08
C MET A 1 -46.90 15.01 0.30
N THR A 2 -46.77 13.99 -0.54
CA THR A 2 -45.60 13.81 -1.43
C THR A 2 -45.88 14.55 -2.73
N ASN A 3 -45.22 15.69 -2.92
CA ASN A 3 -45.21 16.42 -4.18
C ASN A 3 -44.50 15.57 -5.24
N LYS A 4 -45.27 14.81 -6.03
CA LYS A 4 -44.75 14.24 -7.28
C LYS A 4 -44.56 15.40 -8.24
N LEU A 5 -43.31 15.82 -8.46
CA LEU A 5 -43.01 16.75 -9.55
C LEU A 5 -43.56 16.17 -10.86
N PRO A 6 -44.40 16.90 -11.61
CA PRO A 6 -44.88 16.43 -12.90
C PRO A 6 -43.68 16.30 -13.84
N LEU A 7 -43.46 15.09 -14.37
CA LEU A 7 -42.49 14.86 -15.44
C LEU A 7 -42.79 15.83 -16.59
N PRO A 8 -41.81 16.62 -17.04
CA PRO A 8 -42.05 17.67 -18.03
C PRO A 8 -42.54 17.09 -19.36
N ASP A 9 -43.43 17.84 -20.05
CA ASP A 9 -44.11 17.43 -21.30
C ASP A 9 -43.15 17.12 -22.45
N GLN A 10 -41.88 17.49 -22.29
CA GLN A 10 -40.82 17.07 -23.19
C GLN A 10 -40.59 15.56 -23.17
N PHE A 11 -40.85 14.82 -22.09
CA PHE A 11 -40.55 13.38 -22.03
C PHE A 11 -41.77 12.45 -22.21
N THR A 12 -42.98 13.00 -22.10
CA THR A 12 -44.23 12.24 -22.18
C THR A 12 -45.24 12.89 -23.11
N TYR A 13 -46.25 12.15 -23.57
CA TYR A 13 -47.38 12.69 -24.32
C TYR A 13 -48.69 11.99 -23.88
N PRO A 14 -49.82 12.70 -23.79
CA PRO A 14 -51.10 12.09 -23.48
C PRO A 14 -51.68 11.35 -24.70
N ASP A 15 -52.32 10.20 -24.47
CA ASP A 15 -53.18 9.56 -25.46
C ASP A 15 -54.58 10.19 -25.49
N LEU A 16 -55.42 9.74 -26.42
CA LEU A 16 -56.81 10.21 -26.58
C LEU A 16 -57.69 9.96 -25.34
N ALA A 17 -57.26 9.09 -24.42
CA ALA A 17 -57.92 8.80 -23.15
C ALA A 17 -57.29 9.56 -21.96
N GLY A 18 -56.34 10.47 -22.21
CA GLY A 18 -55.65 11.28 -21.21
C GLY A 18 -54.54 10.54 -20.43
N LYS A 19 -54.20 9.30 -20.79
CA LYS A 19 -53.08 8.58 -20.16
C LYS A 19 -51.76 9.02 -20.78
N ARG A 20 -50.76 9.33 -19.94
CA ARG A 20 -49.43 9.74 -20.39
C ARG A 20 -48.58 8.53 -20.76
N HIS A 21 -48.00 8.58 -21.96
CA HIS A 21 -47.02 7.62 -22.48
C HIS A 21 -45.65 8.28 -22.62
N LEU A 22 -44.59 7.49 -22.45
CA LEU A 22 -43.22 7.94 -22.72
C LEU A 22 -43.00 8.11 -24.23
N ARG A 23 -42.31 9.18 -24.62
CA ARG A 23 -41.94 9.37 -26.03
C ARG A 23 -40.93 8.30 -26.44
N ARG A 24 -40.99 7.86 -27.71
CA ARG A 24 -40.16 6.75 -28.22
C ARG A 24 -38.65 6.96 -28.02
N TYR A 25 -38.15 8.18 -28.15
CA TYR A 25 -36.72 8.47 -27.91
C TYR A 25 -36.33 8.38 -26.42
N VAL A 26 -37.26 8.61 -25.49
CA VAL A 26 -37.01 8.45 -24.05
C VAL A 26 -36.93 6.97 -23.70
N VAL A 27 -37.78 6.15 -24.31
CA VAL A 27 -37.69 4.68 -24.18
C VAL A 27 -36.37 4.18 -24.77
N ALA A 28 -35.96 4.66 -25.94
CA ALA A 28 -34.68 4.31 -26.54
C ALA A 28 -33.48 4.73 -25.68
N ALA A 29 -33.50 5.94 -25.11
CA ALA A 29 -32.44 6.43 -24.22
C ALA A 29 -32.31 5.57 -22.95
N LEU A 30 -33.44 5.18 -22.32
CA LEU A 30 -33.43 4.29 -21.16
C LEU A 30 -32.84 2.92 -21.50
N ILE A 31 -33.16 2.37 -22.66
CA ILE A 31 -32.59 1.10 -23.13
C ILE A 31 -31.08 1.23 -23.32
N ILE A 32 -30.60 2.32 -23.95
CA ILE A 32 -29.17 2.56 -24.15
C ILE A 32 -28.45 2.66 -22.80
N VAL A 33 -29.00 3.39 -21.83
CA VAL A 33 -28.40 3.49 -20.48
C VAL A 33 -28.32 2.11 -19.83
N ILE A 34 -29.37 1.29 -19.93
CA ILE A 34 -29.37 -0.07 -19.38
C ILE A 34 -28.30 -0.94 -20.03
N VAL A 35 -28.16 -0.87 -21.37
CA VAL A 35 -27.12 -1.63 -22.09
C VAL A 35 -25.72 -1.18 -21.69
N VAL A 36 -25.46 0.13 -21.61
CA VAL A 36 -24.17 0.67 -21.19
C VAL A 36 -23.85 0.26 -19.74
N CYS A 37 -24.80 0.36 -18.81
CA CYS A 37 -24.61 -0.11 -17.44
C CYS A 37 -24.34 -1.62 -17.38
N SER A 38 -25.04 -2.41 -18.21
CA SER A 38 -24.83 -3.87 -18.24
C SER A 38 -23.47 -4.25 -18.80
N LEU A 39 -22.99 -3.55 -19.84
CA LEU A 39 -21.64 -3.74 -20.38
C LEU A 39 -20.57 -3.31 -19.37
N TYR A 40 -20.80 -2.23 -18.61
CA TYR A 40 -19.88 -1.77 -17.58
C TYR A 40 -19.78 -2.77 -16.41
N ILE A 41 -20.92 -3.29 -15.94
CA ILE A 41 -20.97 -4.33 -14.90
C ILE A 41 -20.27 -5.61 -15.40
N TRP A 42 -20.52 -6.01 -16.65
CA TRP A 42 -19.85 -7.18 -17.24
C TRP A 42 -18.34 -6.98 -17.35
N GLY A 43 -17.89 -5.80 -17.78
CA GLY A 43 -16.47 -5.44 -17.84
C GLY A 43 -15.79 -5.47 -16.46
N ALA A 44 -16.46 -4.95 -15.43
CA ALA A 44 -15.96 -5.01 -14.06
C ALA A 44 -15.83 -6.46 -13.55
N ILE A 45 -16.84 -7.31 -13.81
CA ILE A 45 -16.78 -8.73 -13.41
C ILE A 45 -15.67 -9.50 -14.16
N GLN A 46 -15.48 -9.23 -15.45
CA GLN A 46 -14.40 -9.83 -16.24
C GLN A 46 -13.03 -9.41 -15.71
N HIS A 47 -12.86 -8.12 -15.38
CA HIS A 47 -11.63 -7.61 -14.79
C HIS A 47 -11.31 -8.28 -13.45
N ASP A 48 -12.30 -8.43 -12.57
CA ASP A 48 -12.15 -9.13 -11.28
C ASP A 48 -11.75 -10.61 -11.48
N GLN A 49 -12.28 -11.27 -12.52
CA GLN A 49 -11.99 -12.68 -12.83
C GLN A 49 -10.58 -12.89 -13.42
N GLU A 50 -10.13 -11.98 -14.29
CA GLU A 50 -8.77 -12.02 -14.84
C GLU A 50 -7.72 -11.75 -13.75
N GLN A 51 -8.01 -10.84 -12.81
CA GLN A 51 -7.12 -10.55 -11.69
C GLN A 51 -7.05 -11.70 -10.67
N ALA A 52 -8.13 -12.48 -10.47
CA ALA A 52 -8.15 -13.60 -9.52
C ALA A 52 -7.31 -14.81 -9.98
N ILE A 53 -7.12 -15.01 -11.29
CA ILE A 53 -6.37 -16.15 -11.84
C ILE A 53 -4.86 -15.88 -11.90
N VAL A 54 -4.45 -14.61 -11.99
CA VAL A 54 -3.04 -14.21 -12.10
C VAL A 54 -2.37 -14.02 -10.73
N MET A 55 -3.12 -13.69 -9.67
CA MET A 55 -2.55 -13.28 -8.37
C MET A 55 -2.54 -14.35 -7.26
N ALA A 56 -2.94 -15.60 -7.53
CA ALA A 56 -2.94 -16.67 -6.53
C ALA A 56 -1.68 -17.56 -6.56
N THR A 57 -0.71 -17.29 -7.43
CA THR A 57 0.55 -18.05 -7.49
C THR A 57 1.73 -17.11 -7.24
N PRO A 58 2.42 -17.22 -6.09
CA PRO A 58 3.69 -16.52 -5.89
C PRO A 58 4.63 -16.87 -7.05
N ARG A 59 5.22 -15.86 -7.69
CA ARG A 59 6.25 -16.11 -8.71
C ARG A 59 7.55 -16.42 -7.98
N SER A 60 8.05 -17.65 -8.16
CA SER A 60 9.37 -18.00 -7.66
C SER A 60 10.42 -17.09 -8.32
N LEU A 61 11.38 -16.60 -7.55
CA LEU A 61 12.54 -15.87 -8.08
C LEU A 61 13.31 -16.70 -9.12
N ALA A 62 13.22 -18.03 -9.05
CA ALA A 62 13.84 -18.96 -9.98
C ALA A 62 13.21 -18.96 -11.38
N ASP A 63 11.95 -18.54 -11.52
CA ASP A 63 11.21 -18.61 -12.78
C ASP A 63 11.46 -17.41 -13.71
N VAL A 64 12.11 -16.34 -13.22
CA VAL A 64 12.20 -15.04 -13.93
C VAL A 64 13.63 -14.63 -14.29
N LEU A 65 14.68 -15.25 -13.75
CA LEU A 65 16.08 -14.83 -13.97
C LEU A 65 17.00 -15.92 -14.54
N PRO A 66 17.94 -15.58 -15.44
CA PRO A 66 19.10 -16.41 -15.71
C PRO A 66 20.03 -16.45 -14.48
N THR A 67 20.54 -17.64 -14.18
CA THR A 67 21.43 -17.93 -13.04
C THR A 67 22.62 -16.96 -12.94
N LEU A 68 22.62 -16.09 -11.94
CA LEU A 68 23.81 -15.30 -11.59
C LEU A 68 24.79 -16.16 -10.77
N THR A 69 26.07 -16.05 -11.13
CA THR A 69 27.20 -16.78 -10.55
C THR A 69 27.57 -16.15 -9.18
N PRO A 70 27.85 -16.93 -8.12
CA PRO A 70 28.10 -16.40 -6.79
C PRO A 70 29.40 -15.58 -6.71
N ILE A 71 29.31 -14.43 -6.04
CA ILE A 71 30.45 -13.59 -5.64
C ILE A 71 31.13 -14.22 -4.39
N PRO A 72 32.47 -14.19 -4.25
CA PRO A 72 33.17 -14.89 -3.17
C PRO A 72 32.93 -14.30 -1.78
N THR A 73 32.81 -15.19 -0.79
CA THR A 73 32.50 -14.95 0.62
C THR A 73 33.70 -14.37 1.41
N THR A 74 33.46 -13.30 2.16
CA THR A 74 34.34 -12.72 3.20
C THR A 74 34.28 -13.58 4.48
N PRO A 75 35.38 -13.76 5.26
CA PRO A 75 35.42 -14.70 6.38
C PRO A 75 34.51 -14.32 7.56
N PRO A 76 34.10 -15.31 8.38
CA PRO A 76 33.04 -15.15 9.39
C PRO A 76 33.50 -14.32 10.59
N PRO A 77 32.63 -13.45 11.14
CA PRO A 77 32.87 -12.84 12.44
C PRO A 77 32.67 -13.86 13.58
N THR A 78 33.51 -13.70 14.60
CA THR A 78 33.55 -14.44 15.87
C THR A 78 32.18 -14.47 16.58
N ALA A 79 31.83 -15.64 17.14
CA ALA A 79 30.56 -15.89 17.83
C ALA A 79 30.35 -14.97 19.06
N THR A 80 29.40 -14.07 18.92
CA THR A 80 28.71 -13.35 20.02
C THR A 80 27.77 -14.33 20.74
N PRO A 81 27.57 -14.22 22.08
CA PRO A 81 26.63 -15.06 22.82
C PRO A 81 25.27 -15.14 22.10
N THR A 82 24.80 -16.37 21.86
CA THR A 82 23.55 -16.66 21.16
C THR A 82 22.40 -16.01 21.92
N LEU A 83 21.88 -14.90 21.40
CA LEU A 83 20.58 -14.38 21.83
C LEU A 83 19.57 -15.51 21.64
N GLU A 84 18.69 -15.69 22.61
CA GLU A 84 17.55 -16.59 22.44
C GLU A 84 16.76 -16.12 21.20
N PRO A 85 16.48 -17.02 20.24
CA PRO A 85 15.82 -16.63 19.00
C PRO A 85 14.45 -16.04 19.30
N CYS A 86 14.05 -15.01 18.55
CA CYS A 86 12.75 -14.39 18.74
C CYS A 86 11.62 -15.42 18.53
N PRO A 87 10.58 -15.46 19.38
CA PRO A 87 9.48 -16.39 19.20
C PRO A 87 8.78 -16.15 17.86
N THR A 88 8.56 -17.21 17.09
CA THR A 88 7.86 -17.15 15.80
C THR A 88 6.39 -17.57 15.92
N ASP A 89 5.98 -18.34 16.93
CA ASP A 89 4.57 -18.67 17.11
C ASP A 89 3.77 -17.45 17.61
N PRO A 90 2.75 -16.96 16.87
CA PRO A 90 1.90 -15.87 17.32
C PRO A 90 1.21 -16.11 18.66
N GLN A 91 1.03 -17.36 19.07
CA GLN A 91 0.45 -17.70 20.38
C GLN A 91 1.36 -17.33 21.54
N ASP A 92 2.68 -17.33 21.34
CA ASP A 92 3.67 -16.96 22.35
C ASP A 92 3.79 -15.43 22.51
N TRP A 93 3.16 -14.67 21.61
CA TRP A 93 3.22 -13.21 21.63
C TRP A 93 2.15 -12.59 22.51
N THR A 94 2.57 -11.64 23.35
CA THR A 94 1.64 -10.81 24.12
C THR A 94 1.27 -9.57 23.32
N LEU A 95 -0.04 -9.33 23.13
CA LEU A 95 -0.54 -8.08 22.54
C LEU A 95 -0.94 -7.09 23.65
N ALA A 96 0.00 -6.24 24.04
CA ALA A 96 -0.16 -5.23 25.08
C ALA A 96 -0.84 -3.95 24.57
N SER A 97 -1.74 -3.38 25.38
CA SER A 97 -2.34 -2.09 25.07
C SER A 97 -1.36 -0.96 25.37
N PHE A 98 -1.18 -0.02 24.43
CA PHE A 98 -0.37 1.19 24.62
C PHE A 98 -1.21 2.49 24.60
N SER A 99 -2.47 2.40 24.14
CA SER A 99 -3.45 3.50 24.20
C SER A 99 -4.75 3.04 24.83
N THR A 100 -5.38 3.90 25.63
CA THR A 100 -6.68 3.62 26.26
C THR A 100 -7.76 3.37 25.21
N GLY A 101 -8.39 2.19 25.26
CA GLY A 101 -9.52 1.84 24.38
C GLY A 101 -9.16 1.59 22.90
N GLY A 102 -7.87 1.59 22.54
CA GLY A 102 -7.44 1.32 21.16
C GLY A 102 -7.45 -0.17 20.84
N ASN A 103 -7.89 -0.52 19.62
CA ASN A 103 -7.86 -1.90 19.13
C ASN A 103 -6.44 -2.35 18.75
N LEU A 104 -5.59 -1.42 18.29
CA LEU A 104 -4.21 -1.73 17.93
C LEU A 104 -3.38 -1.93 19.19
N LYS A 105 -2.54 -2.96 19.18
CA LYS A 105 -1.71 -3.40 20.30
C LYS A 105 -0.24 -3.41 19.90
N ARG A 106 0.63 -3.38 20.91
CA ARG A 106 2.06 -3.65 20.76
C ARG A 106 2.29 -5.14 20.99
N ILE A 107 3.15 -5.75 20.19
CA ILE A 107 3.63 -7.11 20.36
C ILE A 107 4.83 -7.10 21.33
N ASP A 108 4.82 -8.04 22.28
CA ASP A 108 5.92 -8.33 23.21
C ASP A 108 6.28 -9.83 23.05
N PRO A 109 7.54 -10.19 22.75
CA PRO A 109 8.73 -9.33 22.66
C PRO A 109 8.81 -8.47 21.38
N ALA A 110 9.50 -7.32 21.46
CA ALA A 110 9.64 -6.38 20.35
C ALA A 110 10.47 -6.93 19.17
N CYS A 111 11.32 -7.93 19.40
CA CYS A 111 12.10 -8.57 18.32
C CYS A 111 11.23 -9.17 17.20
N VAL A 112 9.94 -9.43 17.46
CA VAL A 112 8.99 -9.94 16.44
C VAL A 112 8.87 -8.96 15.27
N TYR A 113 9.10 -7.67 15.53
CA TYR A 113 9.08 -6.64 14.52
C TYR A 113 10.28 -6.63 13.58
N GLU A 114 11.33 -7.43 13.82
CA GLU A 114 12.48 -7.50 12.90
C GLU A 114 12.07 -8.02 11.52
N GLY A 115 11.25 -9.07 11.47
CA GLY A 115 10.70 -9.60 10.21
C GLY A 115 9.75 -8.63 9.51
N LEU A 116 8.91 -7.92 10.29
CA LEU A 116 8.05 -6.86 9.75
C LEU A 116 8.88 -5.72 9.19
N GLY A 117 9.90 -5.29 9.94
CA GLY A 117 10.87 -4.29 9.53
C GLY A 117 11.51 -4.68 8.20
N ARG A 118 11.99 -5.91 8.05
CA ARG A 118 12.56 -6.40 6.78
C ARG A 118 11.59 -6.24 5.60
N THR A 119 10.31 -6.48 5.80
CA THR A 119 9.28 -6.29 4.75
C THR A 119 8.99 -4.81 4.47
N VAL A 120 8.99 -3.98 5.50
CA VAL A 120 8.93 -2.51 5.36
C VAL A 120 10.17 -1.97 4.65
N ALA A 121 11.34 -2.53 4.89
CA ALA A 121 12.58 -2.16 4.22
C ALA A 121 12.49 -2.40 2.72
N TRP A 122 11.95 -3.55 2.32
CA TRP A 122 11.67 -3.84 0.91
C TRP A 122 10.75 -2.76 0.31
N ASN A 123 9.70 -2.36 1.03
CA ASN A 123 8.78 -1.33 0.54
C ASN A 123 9.43 0.06 0.46
N LEU A 124 10.28 0.44 1.41
CA LEU A 124 11.10 1.67 1.35
C LEU A 124 12.01 1.69 0.12
N LEU A 125 12.74 0.59 -0.12
CA LEU A 125 13.69 0.47 -1.22
C LEU A 125 12.99 0.61 -2.57
N TYR A 126 11.92 -0.17 -2.77
CA TYR A 126 11.14 -0.21 -4.01
C TYR A 126 10.36 1.09 -4.27
N TYR A 127 9.65 1.62 -3.25
CA TYR A 127 8.72 2.72 -3.46
C TYR A 127 9.40 4.10 -3.47
N GLY A 128 10.55 4.25 -2.82
CA GLY A 128 11.13 5.56 -2.58
C GLY A 128 12.64 5.70 -2.77
N MET A 129 13.39 4.62 -2.99
CA MET A 129 14.86 4.69 -3.02
C MET A 129 15.48 4.22 -4.35
N GLY A 130 14.68 4.05 -5.39
CA GLY A 130 15.13 3.76 -6.75
C GLY A 130 15.51 2.31 -7.02
N TYR A 131 15.19 1.38 -6.12
CA TYR A 131 15.43 -0.05 -6.35
C TYR A 131 14.25 -0.66 -7.09
N ASP A 132 14.51 -1.64 -7.95
CA ASP A 132 13.43 -2.49 -8.44
C ASP A 132 12.96 -3.46 -7.34
N ALA A 133 11.70 -3.89 -7.42
CA ALA A 133 11.09 -4.72 -6.38
C ALA A 133 11.83 -6.04 -6.14
N LEU A 134 12.43 -6.60 -7.20
CA LEU A 134 13.05 -7.92 -7.20
C LEU A 134 14.45 -7.85 -6.59
N GLU A 135 15.26 -6.89 -7.02
CA GLU A 135 16.57 -6.59 -6.45
C GLU A 135 16.43 -6.25 -4.97
N ALA A 136 15.49 -5.38 -4.61
CA ALA A 136 15.24 -5.04 -3.21
C ALA A 136 14.93 -6.29 -2.36
N ALA A 137 14.12 -7.21 -2.88
CA ALA A 137 13.77 -8.45 -2.19
C ALA A 137 15.00 -9.35 -2.00
N GLN A 138 15.81 -9.52 -3.05
CA GLN A 138 17.05 -10.30 -3.01
C GLN A 138 18.08 -9.73 -2.04
N MET A 139 18.28 -8.41 -2.04
CA MET A 139 19.22 -7.74 -1.13
C MET A 139 18.83 -7.89 0.34
N LEU A 140 17.53 -8.04 0.62
CA LEU A 140 16.99 -8.26 1.96
C LEU A 140 16.84 -9.75 2.31
N GLY A 141 17.25 -10.65 1.41
CA GLY A 141 17.25 -12.09 1.65
C GLY A 141 15.87 -12.73 1.66
N PHE A 142 14.95 -12.22 0.84
CA PHE A 142 13.69 -12.90 0.56
C PHE A 142 13.84 -13.87 -0.61
N ASP A 143 13.18 -15.03 -0.49
CA ASP A 143 13.11 -16.05 -1.55
C ASP A 143 12.01 -15.77 -2.58
N GLU A 144 11.06 -14.88 -2.25
CA GLU A 144 9.93 -14.43 -3.08
C GLU A 144 9.65 -12.95 -2.79
N LEU A 145 8.86 -12.27 -3.63
CA LEU A 145 8.42 -10.90 -3.31
C LEU A 145 7.57 -10.94 -2.02
N PRO A 146 7.88 -10.13 -1.00
CA PRO A 146 7.22 -10.23 0.30
C PRO A 146 5.87 -9.50 0.33
N HIS A 147 4.97 -9.91 -0.56
CA HIS A 147 3.61 -9.38 -0.69
C HIS A 147 2.59 -10.48 -0.95
N GLN A 148 1.36 -10.28 -0.48
CA GLN A 148 0.19 -11.10 -0.80
C GLN A 148 -0.98 -10.13 -0.96
N LEU A 149 -1.02 -9.49 -2.13
CA LEU A 149 -1.91 -8.38 -2.37
C LEU A 149 -3.37 -8.85 -2.41
N ALA A 150 -4.23 -8.10 -1.73
CA ALA A 150 -5.67 -8.33 -1.75
C ALA A 150 -6.41 -7.01 -2.03
N PRO A 151 -7.55 -7.02 -2.76
CA PRO A 151 -8.36 -5.82 -2.98
C PRO A 151 -9.10 -5.37 -1.71
N GLU A 152 -9.31 -6.29 -0.78
CA GLU A 152 -9.98 -6.05 0.49
C GLU A 152 -9.47 -7.05 1.53
N VAL A 153 -9.43 -6.63 2.79
CA VAL A 153 -9.12 -7.52 3.91
C VAL A 153 -10.00 -7.18 5.11
N MET A 154 -10.49 -8.21 5.82
CA MET A 154 -11.07 -7.99 7.15
C MET A 154 -9.95 -7.58 8.11
N ALA A 155 -10.11 -6.44 8.79
CA ALA A 155 -9.08 -5.87 9.65
C ALA A 155 -9.69 -5.00 10.76
N MET A 156 -8.85 -4.56 11.71
CA MET A 156 -9.21 -3.56 12.71
C MET A 156 -8.58 -2.21 12.37
N THR A 157 -9.36 -1.14 12.53
CA THR A 157 -8.82 0.21 12.77
C THR A 157 -8.60 0.38 14.27
N ASN A 158 -7.91 1.45 14.67
CA ASN A 158 -7.71 1.70 16.11
C ASN A 158 -9.02 1.88 16.90
N GLN A 159 -10.13 2.22 16.24
CA GLN A 159 -11.40 2.53 16.90
C GLN A 159 -12.54 1.56 16.55
N LYS A 160 -12.44 0.84 15.43
CA LYS A 160 -13.50 -0.05 14.91
C LYS A 160 -12.91 -1.35 14.41
N GLY A 161 -13.67 -2.43 14.45
CA GLY A 161 -13.24 -3.72 13.91
C GLY A 161 -13.98 -4.89 14.54
N PRO A 162 -13.99 -6.06 13.89
CA PRO A 162 -13.46 -6.31 12.54
C PRO A 162 -14.35 -5.64 11.47
N VAL A 163 -13.74 -5.02 10.46
CA VAL A 163 -14.41 -4.37 9.32
C VAL A 163 -13.66 -4.70 8.03
N ALA A 164 -14.38 -4.75 6.92
CA ALA A 164 -13.78 -4.88 5.60
C ALA A 164 -13.07 -3.56 5.23
N ILE A 165 -11.77 -3.63 4.99
CA ILE A 165 -10.94 -2.48 4.59
C ILE A 165 -10.55 -2.67 3.13
N LYS A 166 -10.96 -1.72 2.29
CA LYS A 166 -10.56 -1.65 0.89
C LYS A 166 -9.09 -1.26 0.77
N LEU A 167 -8.39 -1.97 -0.10
CA LEU A 167 -6.97 -1.76 -0.36
C LEU A 167 -6.80 -1.29 -1.79
N ALA A 168 -5.87 -0.37 -2.01
CA ALA A 168 -5.41 0.01 -3.32
C ALA A 168 -4.72 -1.23 -3.92
N TYR A 169 -5.37 -1.79 -4.93
CA TYR A 169 -4.99 -3.02 -5.62
C TYR A 169 -4.95 -2.68 -7.12
N SER A 170 -3.83 -3.00 -7.76
CA SER A 170 -3.58 -2.99 -9.22
C SER A 170 -3.03 -1.74 -9.95
N GLU A 171 -2.80 -0.57 -9.35
CA GLU A 171 -2.09 0.54 -10.05
C GLU A 171 -0.73 0.92 -9.46
N ASP A 172 -0.52 0.65 -8.17
CA ASP A 172 0.74 0.89 -7.42
C ASP A 172 1.39 -0.43 -6.93
N ALA A 173 0.82 -1.58 -7.32
CA ALA A 173 1.35 -2.88 -6.92
C ALA A 173 2.78 -3.04 -7.47
N PRO A 174 3.71 -3.60 -6.67
CA PRO A 174 5.03 -4.03 -7.16
C PRO A 174 4.87 -5.25 -8.06
N GLU A 175 4.24 -5.07 -9.21
CA GLU A 175 4.54 -5.91 -10.34
C GLU A 175 5.96 -5.55 -10.79
N TYR A 176 6.77 -6.59 -10.97
CA TYR A 176 8.11 -6.40 -11.48
C TYR A 176 8.02 -5.80 -12.89
N VAL A 177 8.37 -4.52 -12.98
CA VAL A 177 8.56 -3.81 -14.23
C VAL A 177 10.07 -3.59 -14.37
N PRO A 178 10.75 -4.34 -15.27
CA PRO A 178 12.16 -4.14 -15.53
C PRO A 178 12.45 -2.66 -15.82
N ASP A 179 13.60 -2.17 -15.33
CA ASP A 179 14.10 -0.82 -15.56
C ASP A 179 13.19 0.33 -15.05
N PHE A 180 12.13 0.03 -14.28
CA PHE A 180 11.32 1.03 -13.60
C PHE A 180 11.92 1.36 -12.23
N HIS A 181 12.13 2.65 -11.96
CA HIS A 181 12.71 3.13 -10.71
C HIS A 181 11.90 4.30 -10.16
N GLY A 182 11.58 4.25 -8.86
CA GLY A 182 10.86 5.30 -8.15
C GLY A 182 11.68 5.90 -7.02
N TRP A 183 11.73 7.23 -6.95
CA TRP A 183 12.36 7.99 -5.87
C TRP A 183 11.36 8.93 -5.23
N LEU A 184 11.36 8.95 -3.90
CA LEU A 184 10.56 9.87 -3.11
C LEU A 184 11.48 10.67 -2.21
N THR A 185 11.65 11.94 -2.55
CA THR A 185 12.70 12.78 -1.97
C THR A 185 12.18 14.10 -1.44
N ASP A 186 13.01 14.74 -0.62
CA ASP A 186 12.90 16.16 -0.33
C ASP A 186 13.33 17.01 -1.53
N SER A 187 13.30 18.34 -1.36
CA SER A 187 13.72 19.29 -2.39
C SER A 187 15.21 19.30 -2.73
N ASN A 188 16.04 18.63 -1.92
CA ASN A 188 17.47 18.47 -2.14
C ASN A 188 17.80 17.14 -2.82
N GLY A 189 16.80 16.29 -3.10
CA GLY A 189 17.01 14.95 -3.65
C GLY A 189 17.49 13.94 -2.61
N SER A 190 17.23 14.16 -1.32
CA SER A 190 17.48 13.19 -0.25
C SER A 190 16.23 12.35 0.01
N PRO A 191 16.35 11.05 0.35
CA PRO A 191 15.18 10.21 0.64
C PRO A 191 14.42 10.72 1.87
N ASP A 192 13.13 11.01 1.72
CA ASP A 192 12.26 11.62 2.75
C ASP A 192 10.99 10.76 3.01
N LEU A 193 11.07 9.47 2.70
CA LEU A 193 10.00 8.49 2.96
C LEU A 193 10.15 7.91 4.37
N THR A 194 9.06 7.89 5.14
CA THR A 194 9.06 7.39 6.52
C THR A 194 7.90 6.44 6.79
N PHE A 195 8.22 5.25 7.35
CA PHE A 195 7.24 4.31 7.88
C PHE A 195 7.23 4.33 9.41
N THR A 196 6.04 4.23 10.00
CA THR A 196 5.86 4.17 11.46
C THR A 196 4.84 3.12 11.85
N LEU A 197 5.23 2.20 12.74
CA LEU A 197 4.33 1.18 13.27
C LEU A 197 3.19 1.81 14.07
N ARG A 198 1.94 1.59 13.65
CA ARG A 198 0.74 2.00 14.39
C ARG A 198 0.39 0.99 15.46
N GLY A 199 0.57 -0.29 15.16
CA GLY A 199 0.31 -1.42 16.05
C GLY A 199 -0.38 -2.56 15.30
N CYS A 200 -0.63 -3.64 16.02
CA CYS A 200 -1.06 -4.92 15.46
C CYS A 200 -2.28 -5.48 16.19
N PHE A 201 -2.95 -6.43 15.57
CA PHE A 201 -4.10 -7.14 16.14
C PHE A 201 -4.10 -8.60 15.70
N ARG A 202 -4.69 -9.46 16.53
CA ARG A 202 -5.01 -10.84 16.15
C ARG A 202 -6.29 -10.84 15.31
N THR A 203 -6.37 -11.74 14.35
CA THR A 203 -7.48 -11.87 13.38
C THR A 203 -8.63 -12.75 13.87
N TYR A 204 -8.76 -12.86 15.19
CA TYR A 204 -9.87 -13.52 15.84
C TYR A 204 -10.41 -12.66 16.99
N THR A 205 -11.63 -12.97 17.40
CA THR A 205 -12.22 -12.43 18.63
C THR A 205 -12.58 -13.56 19.58
N ILE A 206 -12.59 -13.27 20.88
CA ILE A 206 -13.08 -14.20 21.89
C ILE A 206 -14.49 -13.76 22.28
N VAL A 207 -15.49 -14.60 22.00
CA VAL A 207 -16.89 -14.35 22.35
C VAL A 207 -17.31 -15.42 23.36
N GLY A 208 -17.41 -15.03 24.63
CA GLY A 208 -17.58 -16.00 25.72
C GLY A 208 -16.33 -16.88 25.85
N ASN A 209 -16.48 -18.18 25.61
CA ASN A 209 -15.38 -19.16 25.61
C ASN A 209 -15.00 -19.65 24.20
N GLU A 210 -15.55 -19.05 23.14
CA GLU A 210 -15.28 -19.43 21.76
C GLU A 210 -14.33 -18.44 21.09
N THR A 211 -13.36 -18.97 20.35
CA THR A 211 -12.54 -18.22 19.41
C THR A 211 -13.25 -18.16 18.06
N ARG A 212 -13.48 -16.94 17.57
CA ARG A 212 -14.06 -16.69 16.24
C ARG A 212 -13.05 -15.96 15.37
N THR A 213 -12.40 -16.72 14.50
CA THR A 213 -11.51 -16.20 13.47
C THR A 213 -12.34 -15.55 12.37
N TRP A 214 -11.86 -14.42 11.86
CA TRP A 214 -12.50 -13.67 10.76
C TRP A 214 -11.53 -13.34 9.63
N ASN A 215 -10.27 -13.78 9.74
CA ASN A 215 -9.30 -13.84 8.66
C ASN A 215 -8.36 -15.03 8.98
N ASP A 216 -8.39 -16.06 8.13
CA ASP A 216 -7.62 -17.28 8.31
C ASP A 216 -6.25 -17.24 7.62
N ASP A 217 -6.02 -16.26 6.73
CA ASP A 217 -4.79 -16.12 5.95
C ASP A 217 -3.64 -15.60 6.82
N TYR A 218 -3.96 -14.72 7.77
CA TYR A 218 -2.97 -14.09 8.65
C TYR A 218 -3.43 -14.19 10.11
N PRO A 219 -2.71 -14.87 11.02
CA PRO A 219 -3.06 -14.88 12.45
C PRO A 219 -2.89 -13.51 13.14
N VAL A 220 -2.01 -12.66 12.59
CA VAL A 220 -1.73 -11.31 13.07
C VAL A 220 -1.57 -10.38 11.88
N ILE A 221 -2.16 -9.18 11.98
CA ILE A 221 -1.96 -8.09 11.02
C ILE A 221 -1.46 -6.87 11.77
N CYS A 222 -0.46 -6.19 11.19
CA CYS A 222 0.04 -4.91 11.66
C CYS A 222 -0.34 -3.79 10.69
N SER A 223 -0.69 -2.62 11.25
CA SER A 223 -0.86 -1.38 10.51
C SER A 223 0.38 -0.52 10.67
N VAL A 224 0.89 -0.02 9.54
CA VAL A 224 2.05 0.87 9.47
C VAL A 224 1.65 2.11 8.68
N SER A 225 1.89 3.31 9.20
CA SER A 225 1.69 4.53 8.41
C SER A 225 2.87 4.80 7.51
N LEU A 226 2.60 5.30 6.31
CA LEU A 226 3.58 5.85 5.37
C LEU A 226 3.38 7.36 5.27
N ASP A 227 4.43 8.11 5.58
CA ASP A 227 4.50 9.56 5.37
C ASP A 227 5.31 9.83 4.09
N GLN A 228 4.60 10.28 3.06
CA GLN A 228 5.15 10.56 1.73
C GLN A 228 5.69 12.00 1.66
N PRO A 229 6.86 12.22 1.04
CA PRO A 229 7.44 13.54 0.89
C PRO A 229 6.83 14.32 -0.28
N GLU A 230 7.44 15.47 -0.59
CA GLU A 230 6.91 16.45 -1.54
C GLU A 230 7.39 16.24 -2.98
N GLN A 231 8.47 15.48 -3.23
CA GLN A 231 8.96 15.24 -4.58
C GLN A 231 8.93 13.76 -4.93
N ALA A 232 8.42 13.47 -6.12
CA ALA A 232 8.44 12.15 -6.71
C ALA A 232 9.19 12.21 -8.04
N THR A 233 10.16 11.32 -8.21
CA THR A 233 10.83 11.08 -9.49
C THR A 233 10.60 9.64 -9.89
N VAL A 234 10.23 9.43 -11.15
CA VAL A 234 10.08 8.11 -11.75
C VAL A 234 10.99 8.00 -12.96
N GLY A 235 11.57 6.83 -13.18
CA GLY A 235 12.40 6.54 -14.34
C GLY A 235 11.99 5.22 -14.98
N TYR A 236 12.14 5.15 -16.31
CA TYR A 236 12.01 3.92 -17.09
C TYR A 236 13.03 3.92 -18.23
N GLY A 237 14.06 3.07 -18.12
CA GLY A 237 15.22 3.13 -19.02
C GLY A 237 15.87 4.52 -19.00
N ASP A 238 15.91 5.20 -20.15
CA ASP A 238 16.46 6.57 -20.27
C ASP A 238 15.43 7.68 -19.98
N LEU A 239 14.15 7.35 -19.81
CA LEU A 239 13.10 8.32 -19.50
C LEU A 239 13.11 8.65 -18.01
N VAL A 240 12.93 9.93 -17.67
CA VAL A 240 12.84 10.40 -16.29
C VAL A 240 11.74 11.43 -16.19
N PHE A 241 10.96 11.41 -15.12
CA PHE A 241 9.98 12.46 -14.83
C PHE A 241 9.94 12.75 -13.35
N THR A 242 9.94 14.03 -13.02
CA THR A 242 9.90 14.57 -11.66
C THR A 242 8.70 15.51 -11.52
N SER A 243 8.00 15.37 -10.40
CA SER A 243 6.90 16.26 -10.05
C SER A 243 6.85 16.54 -8.56
N THR A 244 6.23 17.67 -8.21
CA THR A 244 5.79 17.92 -6.84
C THR A 244 4.52 17.15 -6.58
N VAL A 245 4.52 16.37 -5.50
CA VAL A 245 3.38 15.58 -5.04
C VAL A 245 2.90 16.09 -3.70
N LEU A 246 1.62 15.85 -3.39
CA LEU A 246 1.07 16.19 -2.09
C LEU A 246 1.75 15.34 -1.01
N ARG A 247 2.30 16.00 0.02
CA ARG A 247 2.71 15.31 1.25
C ARG A 247 1.49 14.65 1.86
N THR A 248 1.54 13.34 2.04
CA THR A 248 0.38 12.59 2.55
C THR A 248 0.80 11.54 3.56
N ARG A 249 -0.11 11.25 4.48
CA ARG A 249 -0.06 10.05 5.32
C ARG A 249 -1.06 9.04 4.79
N SER A 250 -0.61 7.80 4.61
CA SER A 250 -1.46 6.65 4.30
C SER A 250 -1.11 5.45 5.18
N TYR A 251 -1.87 4.36 5.08
CA TYR A 251 -1.72 3.22 5.98
C TYR A 251 -1.58 1.93 5.18
N PHE A 252 -0.56 1.16 5.51
CA PHE A 252 -0.26 -0.14 4.92
C PHE A 252 -0.60 -1.23 5.94
N LEU A 253 -1.11 -2.35 5.44
CA LEU A 253 -1.39 -3.54 6.24
C LEU A 253 -0.40 -4.63 5.89
N TYR A 254 0.20 -5.23 6.92
CA TYR A 254 1.16 -6.32 6.81
C TYR A 254 0.65 -7.53 7.56
N GLY A 255 0.63 -8.68 6.91
CA GLY A 255 0.17 -9.95 7.48
C GLY A 255 1.36 -10.81 7.89
N TYR A 256 1.28 -11.42 9.06
CA TYR A 256 2.25 -12.45 9.46
C TYR A 256 1.91 -13.77 8.78
N ILE A 257 2.90 -14.45 8.19
CA ILE A 257 2.69 -15.72 7.46
C ILE A 257 3.40 -16.93 8.07
N GLY A 258 4.14 -16.76 9.17
CA GLY A 258 4.87 -17.85 9.84
C GLY A 258 6.39 -17.64 9.82
N ASP A 259 7.12 -18.37 10.66
CA ASP A 259 8.59 -18.45 10.70
C ASP A 259 9.38 -17.12 10.78
N GLY A 260 8.71 -16.05 11.20
CA GLY A 260 9.29 -14.71 11.30
C GLY A 260 9.00 -13.83 10.09
N ASP A 261 8.30 -14.35 9.09
CA ASP A 261 7.99 -13.68 7.84
C ASP A 261 6.67 -12.91 7.86
N TRP A 262 6.72 -11.78 7.17
CA TRP A 262 5.62 -10.86 7.00
C TRP A 262 5.47 -10.55 5.52
N VAL A 263 4.26 -10.25 5.11
CA VAL A 263 3.95 -9.85 3.73
C VAL A 263 3.15 -8.57 3.71
N LEU A 264 3.38 -7.73 2.72
CA LEU A 264 2.51 -6.60 2.41
C LEU A 264 1.17 -7.11 1.86
N ILE A 265 0.08 -6.80 2.56
CA ILE A 265 -1.29 -7.09 2.09
C ILE A 265 -1.77 -5.98 1.15
N GLY A 266 -1.45 -4.72 1.48
CA GLY A 266 -1.77 -3.58 0.64
C GLY A 266 -1.87 -2.26 1.39
N ARG A 267 -2.06 -1.18 0.63
CA ARG A 267 -2.29 0.18 1.13
C ARG A 267 -3.78 0.43 1.27
N GLN A 268 -4.25 0.90 2.42
CA GLN A 268 -5.64 1.31 2.60
C GLN A 268 -5.98 2.48 1.67
N THR A 269 -7.11 2.40 0.97
CA THR A 269 -7.58 3.53 0.15
C THR A 269 -8.02 4.70 1.01
N GLU A 270 -8.57 4.42 2.19
CA GLU A 270 -9.03 5.41 3.16
C GLU A 270 -8.79 4.92 4.60
N PRO A 271 -8.48 5.83 5.55
CA PRO A 271 -8.29 7.27 5.36
C PRO A 271 -6.90 7.60 4.78
N SER A 272 -6.82 8.68 4.00
CA SER A 272 -5.56 9.33 3.62
C SER A 272 -5.56 10.80 4.02
N PHE A 273 -4.49 11.25 4.67
CA PHE A 273 -4.38 12.62 5.20
C PHE A 273 -3.39 13.43 4.37
N GLN A 274 -3.67 14.70 4.13
CA GLN A 274 -2.66 15.67 3.70
C GLN A 274 -1.79 16.07 4.90
N ILE A 275 -0.48 16.15 4.71
CA ILE A 275 0.44 16.67 5.72
C ILE A 275 0.71 18.13 5.40
N LYS A 276 0.43 19.05 6.34
CA LYS A 276 0.62 20.49 6.17
C LYS A 276 1.92 20.96 6.83
N THR A 277 2.84 21.45 6.01
CA THR A 277 4.03 22.19 6.49
C THR A 277 3.73 23.67 6.70
N ASP A 278 2.78 24.21 5.94
CA ASP A 278 2.23 25.57 6.09
C ASP A 278 0.75 25.48 6.56
N PRO A 279 0.41 26.01 7.74
CA PRO A 279 -0.97 26.05 8.25
C PRO A 279 -1.96 26.74 7.31
N ASP A 280 -1.49 27.71 6.51
CA ASP A 280 -2.31 28.49 5.59
C ASP A 280 -2.43 27.82 4.20
N ALA A 281 -1.74 26.70 3.97
CA ALA A 281 -1.85 25.96 2.72
C ALA A 281 -3.28 25.42 2.51
N PRO A 282 -3.79 25.48 1.25
CA PRO A 282 -5.10 24.95 0.93
C PRO A 282 -5.21 23.44 1.22
N ASP A 283 -6.39 23.03 1.63
CA ASP A 283 -6.77 21.63 1.77
C ASP A 283 -7.07 21.02 0.40
N TYR A 284 -6.23 20.06 0.00
CA TYR A 284 -6.41 19.24 -1.18
C TYR A 284 -7.01 17.86 -0.85
N LYS A 285 -7.12 17.53 0.43
CA LYS A 285 -7.82 16.35 0.96
C LYS A 285 -8.80 16.77 2.05
N ASP A 286 -9.84 15.96 2.24
CA ASP A 286 -10.86 16.18 3.28
C ASP A 286 -10.27 16.15 4.71
N LEU A 287 -9.10 15.52 4.87
CA LEU A 287 -8.40 15.39 6.13
C LEU A 287 -6.96 15.91 6.00
N SER A 288 -6.56 16.77 6.95
CA SER A 288 -5.21 17.32 7.03
C SER A 288 -4.63 17.16 8.43
N ILE A 289 -3.32 16.98 8.54
CA ILE A 289 -2.57 16.90 9.80
C ILE A 289 -1.37 17.87 9.71
N PRO A 290 -1.13 18.73 10.72
CA PRO A 290 0.08 19.54 10.80
C PRO A 290 1.36 18.68 10.85
N PHE A 291 2.44 19.16 10.23
CA PHE A 291 3.71 18.41 10.16
C PHE A 291 4.34 18.18 11.55
N ASP A 292 4.20 19.12 12.48
CA ASP A 292 4.68 18.95 13.86
C ASP A 292 3.90 17.88 14.63
N GLU A 293 2.60 17.73 14.37
CA GLU A 293 1.80 16.62 14.90
C GLU A 293 2.27 15.26 14.35
N ILE A 294 2.65 15.21 13.07
CA ILE A 294 3.24 14.01 12.44
C ILE A 294 4.53 13.60 13.18
N LEU A 295 5.46 14.55 13.40
CA LEU A 295 6.72 14.27 14.09
C LEU A 295 6.51 13.81 15.54
N ASN A 296 5.60 14.46 16.27
CA ASN A 296 5.28 14.07 17.64
C ASN A 296 4.65 12.67 17.71
N ASP A 297 3.76 12.34 16.78
CA ASP A 297 3.13 11.03 16.68
C ASP A 297 4.16 9.92 16.33
N GLN A 298 5.10 10.19 15.42
CA GLN A 298 6.22 9.27 15.11
C GLN A 298 7.08 8.98 16.35
N GLN A 299 7.49 10.03 17.08
CA GLN A 299 8.29 9.88 18.30
C GLN A 299 7.54 9.11 19.40
N THR A 300 6.24 9.36 19.52
CA THR A 300 5.38 8.69 20.50
C THR A 300 5.27 7.19 20.19
N LEU A 301 5.03 6.83 18.93
CA LEU A 301 4.82 5.44 18.51
C LEU A 301 6.10 4.61 18.57
N THR A 302 7.25 5.16 18.15
CA THR A 302 8.55 4.49 18.29
C THR A 302 8.85 4.16 19.75
N THR A 303 8.55 5.09 20.67
CA THR A 303 8.67 4.88 22.12
C THR A 303 7.73 3.78 22.63
N PHE A 304 6.45 3.79 22.23
CA PHE A 304 5.48 2.80 22.69
C PHE A 304 5.81 1.40 22.21
N HIS A 305 6.15 1.26 20.93
CA HIS A 305 6.43 -0.03 20.30
C HIS A 305 7.84 -0.55 20.59
N ARG A 306 8.76 0.32 21.05
CA ARG A 306 10.18 0.01 21.24
C ARG A 306 10.84 -0.45 19.94
N VAL A 307 10.46 0.23 18.86
CA VAL A 307 10.98 0.03 17.50
C VAL A 307 11.39 1.38 16.97
N GLU A 308 12.49 1.42 16.23
CA GLU A 308 12.97 2.62 15.58
C GLU A 308 12.02 3.11 14.48
N LEU A 309 12.24 4.34 14.03
CA LEU A 309 11.55 4.86 12.85
C LEU A 309 12.12 4.18 11.61
N TRP A 310 11.27 3.65 10.74
CA TRP A 310 11.73 3.00 9.51
C TRP A 310 11.85 4.02 8.39
N ASN A 311 13.05 4.57 8.22
CA ASN A 311 13.40 5.56 7.21
C ASN A 311 14.74 5.19 6.54
N SER A 312 15.26 6.07 5.68
CA SER A 312 16.52 5.87 4.96
C SER A 312 17.74 5.69 5.87
N ASP A 313 17.82 6.41 7.00
CA ASP A 313 18.90 6.25 7.98
C ASP A 313 18.90 4.86 8.62
N TRP A 314 17.70 4.37 8.97
CA TRP A 314 17.51 3.02 9.49
C TRP A 314 17.90 1.96 8.46
N ILE A 315 17.55 2.13 7.19
CA ILE A 315 17.94 1.22 6.10
C ILE A 315 19.47 1.16 5.95
N SER A 316 20.12 2.32 5.94
CA SER A 316 21.58 2.43 5.84
C SER A 316 22.28 1.76 7.03
N THR A 317 21.78 1.99 8.24
CA THR A 317 22.39 1.46 9.47
C THR A 317 22.15 -0.04 9.63
N THR A 318 20.95 -0.53 9.28
CA THR A 318 20.54 -1.91 9.52
C THR A 318 20.98 -2.86 8.40
N PHE A 319 20.88 -2.42 7.15
CA PHE A 319 21.13 -3.26 5.98
C PHE A 319 22.34 -2.81 5.15
N GLY A 320 22.94 -1.66 5.45
CA GLY A 320 24.05 -1.11 4.66
C GLY A 320 23.62 -0.62 3.27
N LEU A 321 22.33 -0.40 3.06
CA LEU A 321 21.76 0.01 1.78
C LEU A 321 21.51 1.52 1.76
N THR A 322 21.82 2.17 0.64
CA THR A 322 21.57 3.61 0.45
C THR A 322 20.72 3.83 -0.78
N MET A 323 20.11 5.01 -0.91
CA MET A 323 19.30 5.34 -2.07
C MET A 323 20.13 5.27 -3.37
N ARG A 324 19.54 4.73 -4.45
CA ARG A 324 20.14 4.79 -5.78
C ARG A 324 20.31 6.24 -6.22
N PRO A 325 21.41 6.59 -6.89
CA PRO A 325 21.61 7.97 -7.33
C PRO A 325 20.48 8.39 -8.27
N LEU A 326 19.97 9.61 -8.08
CA LEU A 326 19.15 10.28 -9.08
C LEU A 326 20.02 10.62 -10.30
N THR A 327 19.41 10.69 -11.47
CA THR A 327 20.08 11.18 -12.68
C THR A 327 20.54 12.63 -12.49
N ALA A 328 21.61 13.00 -13.21
CA ALA A 328 22.01 14.40 -13.26
C ALA A 328 20.85 15.24 -13.78
N ASP A 329 20.65 16.43 -13.20
CA ASP A 329 19.60 17.37 -13.58
C ASP A 329 18.16 16.83 -13.48
N TRP A 330 17.91 15.77 -12.67
CA TRP A 330 16.58 15.16 -12.47
C TRP A 330 15.45 16.19 -12.24
N GLN A 331 15.71 17.27 -11.51
CA GLN A 331 14.73 18.33 -11.23
C GLN A 331 14.21 19.05 -12.47
N THR A 332 14.94 18.96 -13.59
CA THR A 332 14.57 19.59 -14.86
C THR A 332 13.63 18.72 -15.70
N HIS A 333 13.54 17.43 -15.41
CA HIS A 333 12.70 16.46 -16.12
C HIS A 333 11.24 16.60 -15.68
N THR A 334 10.52 17.58 -16.24
CA THR A 334 9.14 17.91 -15.82
C THR A 334 8.13 17.82 -16.95
N ASP A 335 8.50 17.23 -18.09
CA ASP A 335 7.62 17.12 -19.26
C ASP A 335 6.53 16.06 -19.03
N PRO A 336 5.23 16.42 -18.98
CA PRO A 336 4.14 15.46 -18.86
C PRO A 336 4.04 14.48 -20.04
N ALA A 337 4.69 14.76 -21.18
CA ALA A 337 4.82 13.79 -22.26
C ALA A 337 5.75 12.63 -21.87
N GLU A 338 6.87 12.89 -21.19
CA GLU A 338 7.77 11.85 -20.69
C GLU A 338 7.06 10.99 -19.63
N TYR A 339 6.30 11.59 -18.72
CA TYR A 339 5.49 10.84 -17.77
C TYR A 339 4.54 9.84 -18.45
N ARG A 340 3.85 10.28 -19.51
CA ARG A 340 2.93 9.39 -20.26
C ARG A 340 3.67 8.24 -20.93
N LEU A 341 4.86 8.49 -21.49
CA LEU A 341 5.68 7.43 -22.09
C LEU A 341 6.13 6.41 -21.04
N ILE A 342 6.51 6.86 -19.84
CA ILE A 342 6.84 5.99 -18.71
C ILE A 342 5.63 5.13 -18.32
N GLU A 343 4.44 5.73 -18.18
CA GLU A 343 3.22 5.01 -17.83
C GLU A 343 2.78 4.00 -18.91
N ASP A 344 2.93 4.36 -20.18
CA ASP A 344 2.61 3.46 -21.30
C ASP A 344 3.59 2.27 -21.33
N ALA A 345 4.89 2.52 -21.17
CA ALA A 345 5.91 1.46 -21.12
C ALA A 345 5.73 0.53 -19.90
N ARG A 346 5.32 1.10 -18.76
CA ARG A 346 4.96 0.35 -17.56
C ARG A 346 3.81 -0.63 -17.82
N LYS A 347 2.75 -0.17 -18.50
CA LYS A 347 1.58 -1.00 -18.84
C LYS A 347 1.88 -2.06 -19.90
N GLU A 348 2.74 -1.76 -20.87
CA GLU A 348 3.17 -2.74 -21.87
C GLU A 348 3.96 -3.88 -21.22
N SER A 349 4.82 -3.55 -20.24
CA SER A 349 5.67 -4.52 -19.54
C SER A 349 4.91 -5.45 -18.60
N THR A 350 3.72 -5.06 -18.15
CA THR A 350 2.85 -5.87 -17.29
C THR A 350 1.79 -6.66 -18.08
N SER A 351 1.71 -6.49 -19.41
CA SER A 351 0.81 -7.26 -20.27
C SER A 351 1.43 -8.65 -20.60
N PRO A 352 0.71 -9.76 -20.39
CA PRO A 352 1.24 -11.12 -20.56
C PRO A 352 1.57 -11.53 -22.01
#